data_AF-A0A4P6PIZ7-F1
#
_entry.id   AF-A0A4P6PIZ7-F1
#
_cell.length_a   1.000
_cell.length_b   1.000
_cell.length_c   1.000
_cell.angle_alpha   90.00
_cell.angle_beta   90.00
_cell.angle_gamma   90.00
#
_symmetry.space_group_name_H-M   'P 1'
#
loop_
_entity.id
_entity.type
_entity.pdbx_description
1 polymer ?
#
loop_
_entity_poly.entity_id
_entity_poly.type
_entity_poly.pdbx_seq_one_letter_code
_entity_poly.pdbx_strand_id
1 'polypeptide(L)' 'MKTNMKRKEGQAMVEYIIIVAVVAIAALVLFGMFGDTIKGKLGGAVDALDGGSAGQTEADSSSALEDLQEL' A
#
# COMPACT_ATOMS: atom_id res chain seq x y z
N MET A 1 24.75 12.65 -39.51
CA MET A 1 25.54 12.94 -38.30
C MET A 1 25.06 12.00 -37.21
N LYS A 2 25.87 11.00 -36.82
CA LYS A 2 25.44 9.92 -35.92
C LYS A 2 25.85 10.28 -34.49
N THR A 3 24.90 10.70 -33.67
CA THR A 3 25.14 11.07 -32.27
C THR A 3 25.39 9.80 -31.46
N ASN A 4 26.66 9.50 -31.19
CA ASN A 4 27.05 8.40 -30.32
C ASN A 4 26.72 8.80 -28.87
N MET A 5 25.62 8.25 -28.34
CA MET A 5 25.31 8.34 -26.91
C MET A 5 26.35 7.50 -26.15
N LYS A 6 27.26 8.16 -25.45
CA LYS A 6 28.24 7.48 -24.58
C LYS A 6 27.45 6.79 -23.46
N ARG A 7 27.48 5.45 -23.42
CA ARG A 7 26.92 4.68 -22.30
C ARG A 7 27.76 5.00 -21.07
N LYS A 8 27.18 5.61 -20.04
CA LYS A 8 27.88 5.84 -18.78
C LYS A 8 27.92 4.52 -18.02
N GLU A 9 29.02 3.79 -18.13
CA GLU A 9 29.27 2.63 -17.29
C GLU A 9 29.41 3.10 -15.84
N GLY A 10 28.54 2.57 -14.96
CA GLY A 10 28.43 2.97 -13.56
C GLY A 10 27.22 3.86 -13.20
N GLN A 11 26.51 4.43 -14.18
CA GLN A 11 25.35 5.31 -13.91
C GLN A 11 24.11 4.55 -13.38
N ALA A 12 24.05 3.23 -13.60
CA ALA A 12 22.90 2.42 -13.21
C ALA A 12 22.86 2.04 -11.72
N MET A 13 24.00 1.88 -11.03
CA MET A 13 24.01 1.26 -9.69
C MET A 13 23.31 2.13 -8.63
N VAL A 14 23.63 3.41 -8.57
CA VAL A 14 23.02 4.33 -7.58
C VAL A 14 21.59 4.71 -7.98
N GLU A 15 21.32 4.87 -9.27
CA GLU A 15 19.97 5.18 -9.76
C GLU A 15 18.98 4.06 -9.43
N TYR A 16 19.37 2.79 -9.62
CA TYR A 16 18.55 1.66 -9.20
C TYR A 16 18.36 1.61 -7.68
N ILE A 17 19.40 1.88 -6.89
CA ILE A 17 19.28 1.92 -5.43
C ILE A 17 18.30 3.00 -4.99
N ILE A 18 18.32 4.18 -5.61
CA ILE A 18 17.38 5.27 -5.31
C ILE A 18 15.95 4.86 -5.66
N ILE A 19 15.71 4.29 -6.83
CA ILE A 19 14.37 3.83 -7.24
C ILE A 19 13.85 2.75 -6.27
N VAL A 20 14.69 1.78 -5.90
CA VAL A 20 14.33 0.72 -4.95
C VAL A 20 14.00 1.31 -3.58
N ALA A 21 14.79 2.28 -3.09
CA ALA A 21 14.53 2.96 -1.82
C ALA A 21 13.17 3.69 -1.82
N VAL A 22 12.83 4.37 -2.92
CA VAL A 22 11.53 5.05 -3.06
C VAL A 22 10.36 4.05 -3.05
N VAL A 23 10.47 2.95 -3.80
CA VAL A 23 9.44 1.90 -3.83
C VAL A 23 9.29 1.23 -2.45
N ALA A 24 10.39 0.99 -1.74
CA ALA A 24 10.36 0.39 -0.41
C ALA A 24 9.63 1.27 0.62
N ILE A 25 9.89 2.58 0.61
CA ILE A 25 9.19 3.53 1.49
C ILE A 25 7.69 3.57 1.16
N ALA A 26 7.34 3.61 -0.13
CA ALA A 26 5.95 3.56 -0.55
C ALA A 26 5.25 2.27 -0.08
N ALA A 27 5.94 1.12 -0.18
CA ALA A 27 5.41 -0.15 0.29
C ALA A 27 5.13 -0.14 1.80
N LEU A 28 6.02 0.43 2.64
CA LEU A 28 5.77 0.54 4.09
C LEU A 28 4.47 1.29 4.40
N VAL A 29 4.22 2.40 3.69
CA VAL A 29 2.99 3.19 3.84
C VAL A 29 1.77 2.39 3.38
N LEU A 30 1.85 1.76 2.22
CA LEU A 30 0.75 0.92 1.70
C LEU A 30 0.44 -0.25 2.63
N PHE A 31 1.45 -0.93 3.18
CA PHE A 31 1.24 -2.01 4.13
C PHE A 31 0.59 -1.54 5.44
N GLY A 32 0.94 -0.34 5.91
CA GLY A 32 0.30 0.27 7.08
C GLY A 32 -1.16 0.65 6.82
N MET A 33 -1.45 1.30 5.69
CA MET A 33 -2.80 1.79 5.36
C MET A 33 -3.76 0.68 4.90
N PHE A 34 -3.29 -0.24 4.07
CA PHE A 34 -4.13 -1.27 3.47
C PHE A 34 -4.14 -2.58 4.27
N GLY A 35 -3.24 -2.76 5.24
CA GLY A 35 -3.12 -4.00 6.01
C GLY A 35 -4.43 -4.39 6.71
N ASP A 36 -5.06 -3.45 7.40
CA ASP A 36 -6.28 -3.74 8.15
C ASP A 36 -7.52 -3.85 7.24
N THR A 37 -7.58 -3.05 6.18
CA THR A 37 -8.61 -3.17 5.14
C THR A 37 -8.56 -4.54 4.45
N ILE A 38 -7.37 -5.02 4.09
CA ILE A 38 -7.20 -6.33 3.45
C ILE A 38 -7.57 -7.46 4.43
N LYS A 39 -7.15 -7.38 5.70
CA LYS A 39 -7.54 -8.35 6.73
C LYS A 39 -9.06 -8.41 6.92
N GLY A 40 -9.73 -7.27 7.01
CA GLY A 40 -11.19 -7.22 7.15
C GLY A 40 -11.92 -7.85 5.97
N LYS A 41 -11.49 -7.55 4.74
CA LYS A 41 -12.06 -8.16 3.53
C LYS A 41 -11.77 -9.66 3.41
N LEU A 42 -10.56 -10.08 3.77
CA LEU A 42 -10.18 -11.49 3.77
C LEU A 42 -10.92 -12.27 4.85
N GLY A 43 -11.08 -11.72 6.05
CA GLY A 43 -11.87 -12.31 7.12
C GLY A 43 -13.33 -12.50 6.72
N GLY A 44 -13.97 -11.46 6.18
CA GLY A 44 -15.35 -11.57 5.68
C GLY A 44 -15.50 -12.55 4.50
N ALA A 45 -14.48 -12.67 3.64
CA ALA A 45 -14.49 -13.66 2.55
C ALA A 45 -14.30 -15.10 3.05
N VAL A 46 -13.47 -15.31 4.08
CA VAL A 46 -13.28 -16.61 4.73
C VAL A 46 -14.54 -17.02 5.49
N ASP A 47 -15.15 -16.11 6.26
CA ASP A 47 -16.42 -16.37 6.97
C ASP A 47 -17.56 -16.70 5.98
N ALA A 48 -17.62 -16.00 4.84
CA ALA A 48 -18.59 -16.29 3.79
C ALA A 48 -18.36 -17.66 3.13
N LEU A 49 -17.10 -18.12 3.04
CA LEU A 49 -16.75 -19.43 2.49
C LEU A 49 -17.00 -20.57 3.50
N ASP A 50 -16.84 -20.30 4.79
CA ASP A 50 -17.11 -21.24 5.90
C ASP A 50 -18.62 -21.41 6.19
N GLY A 51 -19.47 -20.62 5.52
CA GLY A 51 -20.93 -20.73 5.60
C GLY A 51 -21.56 -19.99 6.80
N GLY A 52 -20.78 -19.14 7.49
CA GLY A 52 -21.26 -18.26 8.55
C GLY A 52 -21.94 -17.01 7.98
N SER A 53 -23.16 -16.71 8.45
CA SER A 53 -23.91 -15.53 8.03
C SER A 53 -23.12 -14.23 8.19
N ALA A 54 -23.20 -13.37 7.17
CA ALA A 54 -22.54 -12.08 7.03
C ALA A 54 -22.37 -11.32 8.36
N GLY A 55 -21.19 -11.49 8.97
CA GLY A 55 -20.72 -10.71 10.09
C GLY A 55 -20.30 -9.33 9.61
N GLN A 56 -21.27 -8.41 9.62
CA GLN A 56 -21.13 -6.96 9.52
C GLN A 56 -19.79 -6.50 10.12
N THR A 57 -18.82 -6.14 9.27
CA THR A 57 -17.58 -5.53 9.73
C THR A 57 -17.65 -4.05 9.44
N GLU A 58 -18.17 -3.32 10.42
CA GLU A 58 -17.90 -1.88 10.56
C GLU A 58 -16.39 -1.71 10.80
N ALA A 59 -15.66 -1.41 9.74
CA ALA A 59 -14.29 -0.91 9.82
C ALA A 59 -14.27 0.50 9.24
N ASP A 60 -15.04 1.39 9.85
CA ASP A 60 -15.00 2.82 9.60
C ASP A 60 -14.89 3.58 10.94
N SER A 61 -13.89 3.21 11.75
CA SER A 61 -13.57 3.92 13.00
C SER A 61 -12.49 4.98 12.82
N SER A 62 -12.07 5.27 11.59
CA SER A 62 -11.17 6.40 11.30
C SER A 62 -11.95 7.67 10.96
N SER A 63 -13.16 7.58 10.40
CA SER A 63 -14.03 8.74 10.15
C SER A 63 -14.66 9.30 11.43
N ALA A 64 -14.82 8.48 12.46
CA ALA A 64 -15.40 8.89 13.75
C ALA A 64 -14.49 9.82 14.59
N LEU A 65 -13.22 10.00 14.21
CA LEU A 65 -12.29 10.89 14.92
C LEU A 65 -12.10 12.26 14.25
N GLU A 66 -12.47 12.42 12.96
CA GLU A 66 -12.47 13.73 12.29
C GLU A 66 -13.68 14.59 12.70
N ASP A 67 -14.82 13.98 13.02
CA ASP A 67 -16.07 14.69 13.37
C ASP A 67 -16.05 15.33 14.79
N LEU A 68 -15.04 15.04 15.61
CA LEU A 68 -14.87 15.63 16.94
C LEU A 68 -13.83 16.78 16.99
N GLN A 69 -13.09 17.03 15.90
CA GLN A 69 -12.18 18.18 15.81
C GLN A 69 -12.83 19.43 15.20
N GLU A 70 -14.06 19.33 14.70
CA GLU A 70 -14.81 20.44 14.09
C GLU A 70 -15.90 21.06 15.01
N LEU A 71 -15.92 20.71 16.31
CA LEU A 71 -16.71 21.37 17.36
C LEU A 71 -15.82 22.10 18.37
#